data_AF-A0A7C7NTE6-F1
#
_entry.id   AF-A0A7C7NTE6-F1
#
_cell.length_a   1.000
_cell.length_b   1.000
_cell.length_c   1.000
_cell.angle_alpha   90.00
_cell.angle_beta   90.00
_cell.angle_gamma   90.00
#
_symmetry.space_group_name_H-M   'P 1'
#
loop_
_entity.id
_entity.type
_entity.pdbx_description
1 polymer ?
#
loop_
_entity_poly.entity_id
_entity_poly.type
_entity_poly.pdbx_seq_one_letter_code
_entity_poly.pdbx_strand_id
1 'polypeptide(L)'
;MLPFKDFEKIADFLEEQSRTLPQSQREVALRRAISTIYYGVFWELRERLRKRGYKIRENQPHSTILAILRKHFAEIYPSMEELKKRREMADYQSNWKPSPKAYRRVKALAKLILEGV
;
A
#
# COMPACT_ATOMS: atom_id res chain seq x y z
N MET A 1 14.64 -3.67 8.18
CA MET A 1 13.35 -3.29 7.59
C MET A 1 12.60 -4.58 7.26
N LEU A 2 11.31 -4.68 7.59
CA LEU A 2 10.53 -5.88 7.27
C LEU A 2 10.34 -6.00 5.75
N PRO A 3 10.51 -7.18 5.14
CA PRO A 3 10.22 -7.41 3.73
C PRO A 3 8.72 -7.26 3.45
N PHE A 4 8.34 -6.92 2.20
CA PHE A 4 6.93 -6.78 1.80
C PHE A 4 6.06 -7.99 2.19
N LYS A 5 6.60 -9.22 2.09
CA LYS A 5 5.89 -10.46 2.45
C LYS A 5 5.38 -10.45 3.90
N ASP A 6 6.07 -9.80 4.82
CA ASP A 6 5.63 -9.75 6.22
C ASP A 6 4.50 -8.74 6.40
N PHE A 7 4.54 -7.61 5.69
CA PHE A 7 3.39 -6.68 5.61
C PHE A 7 2.16 -7.36 4.99
N GLU A 8 2.37 -8.14 3.93
CA GLU A 8 1.29 -8.89 3.28
C GLU A 8 0.64 -9.89 4.23
N LYS A 9 1.44 -10.69 4.95
CA LYS A 9 0.94 -11.62 5.98
C LYS A 9 0.13 -10.92 7.06
N ILE A 10 0.62 -9.80 7.58
CA ILE A 10 -0.11 -9.02 8.60
C ILE A 10 -1.43 -8.51 8.03
N ALA A 11 -1.43 -8.01 6.79
CA ALA A 11 -2.63 -7.51 6.15
C ALA A 11 -3.65 -8.63 5.87
N ASP A 12 -3.19 -9.79 5.42
CA ASP A 12 -4.03 -10.96 5.17
C ASP A 12 -4.67 -11.46 6.49
N PHE A 13 -3.88 -11.53 7.56
CA PHE A 13 -4.40 -11.86 8.89
C PHE A 13 -5.49 -10.88 9.34
N LEU A 14 -5.29 -9.57 9.15
CA LEU A 14 -6.30 -8.56 9.48
C LEU A 14 -7.58 -8.71 8.65
N GLU A 15 -7.47 -9.03 7.36
CA GLU A 15 -8.64 -9.27 6.52
C GLU A 15 -9.38 -10.55 6.93
N GLU A 16 -8.66 -11.62 7.24
CA GLU A 16 -9.26 -12.88 7.71
C GLU A 16 -10.04 -12.67 9.01
N GLN A 17 -9.43 -12.02 10.01
CA GLN A 17 -10.09 -11.67 11.26
C GLN A 17 -11.35 -10.81 11.01
N SER A 18 -11.30 -9.87 10.06
CA SER A 18 -12.45 -8.99 9.77
C SER A 18 -13.74 -9.74 9.40
N ARG A 19 -13.65 -10.98 8.93
CA ARG A 19 -14.80 -11.79 8.50
C ARG A 19 -15.69 -12.19 9.67
N THR A 20 -15.09 -12.47 10.83
CA THR A 20 -15.79 -12.92 12.05
C THR A 20 -16.14 -11.77 13.00
N LEU A 21 -15.61 -10.56 12.76
CA LEU A 21 -15.85 -9.41 13.62
C LEU A 21 -17.20 -8.72 13.38
N PRO A 22 -17.76 -8.05 14.41
CA PRO A 22 -18.87 -7.12 14.24
C PRO A 22 -18.56 -6.02 13.21
N GLN A 23 -19.59 -5.47 12.57
CA GLN A 23 -19.45 -4.57 11.42
C GLN A 23 -18.48 -3.39 11.65
N SER A 24 -18.54 -2.72 12.81
CA SER A 24 -17.65 -1.61 13.14
C SER A 24 -16.18 -2.03 13.25
N GLN A 25 -15.92 -3.19 13.83
CA GLN A 25 -14.57 -3.74 13.99
C GLN A 25 -14.02 -4.31 12.68
N ARG A 26 -14.89 -4.92 11.84
CA ARG A 26 -14.55 -5.33 10.48
C ARG A 26 -14.05 -4.17 9.65
N GLU A 27 -14.73 -3.03 9.69
CA GLU A 27 -14.33 -1.82 8.96
C GLU A 27 -12.94 -1.34 9.40
N VAL A 28 -12.67 -1.31 10.71
CA VAL A 28 -11.34 -0.96 11.26
C VAL A 28 -10.26 -1.94 10.80
N ALA A 29 -10.53 -3.25 10.87
CA ALA A 29 -9.59 -4.28 10.45
C ALA A 29 -9.24 -4.17 8.95
N LEU A 30 -10.23 -3.97 8.08
CA LEU A 30 -10.03 -3.79 6.65
C LEU A 30 -9.28 -2.49 6.31
N ARG A 31 -9.56 -1.38 7.00
CA ARG A 31 -8.78 -0.14 6.85
C ARG A 31 -7.32 -0.35 7.21
N ARG A 32 -7.05 -1.01 8.35
CA ARG A 32 -5.69 -1.35 8.78
C ARG A 32 -5.00 -2.24 7.76
N ALA A 33 -5.67 -3.27 7.25
CA ALA A 33 -5.11 -4.14 6.21
C ALA A 33 -4.69 -3.36 4.95
N ILE A 34 -5.53 -2.43 4.47
CA ILE A 34 -5.23 -1.59 3.31
C ILE A 34 -4.02 -0.67 3.58
N SER A 35 -3.98 -0.03 4.74
CA SER A 35 -2.88 0.85 5.14
C SER A 35 -1.56 0.06 5.25
N THR A 36 -1.60 -1.13 5.85
CA THR A 36 -0.45 -2.05 5.95
C THR A 36 0.11 -2.42 4.58
N ILE A 37 -0.74 -2.76 3.59
CA ILE A 37 -0.28 -3.07 2.23
C ILE A 37 0.43 -1.86 1.61
N TYR A 38 -0.15 -0.67 1.72
CA TYR A 38 0.46 0.55 1.17
C TYR A 38 1.86 0.80 1.75
N TYR A 39 2.01 0.73 3.07
CA TYR A 39 3.32 0.95 3.70
C TYR A 39 4.32 -0.14 3.32
N GLY A 40 3.87 -1.39 3.20
CA GLY A 40 4.71 -2.49 2.70
C GLY A 40 5.26 -2.20 1.30
N VAL A 41 4.40 -1.80 0.36
CA VAL A 41 4.81 -1.42 -1.01
C VAL A 41 5.77 -0.25 -0.98
N PHE A 42 5.45 0.78 -0.19
CA PHE A 42 6.24 1.99 -0.08
C PHE A 42 7.69 1.72 0.38
N TRP A 43 7.83 0.92 1.44
CA TRP A 43 9.15 0.57 2.00
C TRP A 43 9.95 -0.32 1.06
N GLU A 44 9.30 -1.29 0.42
CA GLU A 44 9.94 -2.15 -0.57
C GLU A 44 10.42 -1.34 -1.78
N LEU A 45 9.60 -0.42 -2.30
CA LEU A 45 9.99 0.47 -3.39
C LEU A 45 11.16 1.36 -3.03
N ARG A 46 11.20 1.90 -1.80
CA ARG A 46 12.34 2.69 -1.31
C ARG A 46 13.65 1.94 -1.46
N GLU A 47 13.67 0.68 -1.01
CA GLU A 47 14.88 -0.15 -1.05
C GLU A 47 15.24 -0.56 -2.47
N ARG A 48 14.27 -0.92 -3.32
CA ARG A 48 14.52 -1.25 -4.73
C ARG A 48 15.08 -0.09 -5.51
N LEU A 49 14.48 1.09 -5.37
CA LEU A 49 14.94 2.30 -6.04
C LEU A 49 16.34 2.71 -5.55
N ARG A 50 16.63 2.58 -4.25
CA ARG A 50 18.00 2.77 -3.72
C ARG A 50 19.00 1.81 -4.33
N LYS A 51 18.67 0.52 -4.43
CA LYS A 51 19.51 -0.50 -5.08
C LYS A 51 19.75 -0.21 -6.57
N ARG A 52 18.78 0.41 -7.24
CA ARG A 52 18.91 0.90 -8.63
C ARG A 52 19.68 2.23 -8.75
N GLY A 53 20.20 2.79 -7.65
CA GLY A 53 21.02 3.99 -7.64
C GLY A 53 20.25 5.31 -7.49
N TYR A 54 18.93 5.29 -7.27
CA TYR A 54 18.16 6.51 -7.06
C TYR A 54 18.39 7.09 -5.65
N LYS A 55 18.63 8.40 -5.59
CA LYS A 55 18.75 9.13 -4.31
C LYS A 55 17.37 9.44 -3.74
N ILE A 56 17.04 8.81 -2.61
CA ILE A 56 15.78 9.08 -1.88
C ILE A 56 16.06 9.98 -0.68
N ARG A 57 15.40 11.14 -0.63
CA ARG A 57 15.51 12.09 0.49
C ARG A 57 14.83 11.53 1.73
N GLU A 58 15.52 11.55 2.86
CA GLU A 58 15.02 10.93 4.10
C GLU A 58 13.92 11.73 4.79
N ASN A 59 13.94 13.05 4.65
CA ASN A 59 12.92 13.94 5.18
C ASN A 59 11.63 13.97 4.33
N GLN A 60 11.69 13.49 3.08
CA GLN A 60 10.57 13.48 2.15
C GLN A 60 10.59 12.23 1.24
N PRO A 61 10.55 11.02 1.82
CA PRO A 61 10.72 9.81 1.04
C PRO A 61 9.52 9.57 0.12
N HIS A 62 8.32 9.97 0.57
CA HIS A 62 7.07 9.85 -0.18
C HIS A 62 7.08 10.61 -1.50
N SER A 63 7.30 11.93 -1.44
CA SER A 63 7.33 12.77 -2.65
C SER A 63 8.47 12.36 -3.59
N THR A 64 9.62 11.98 -3.04
CA THR A 64 10.77 11.57 -3.85
C THR A 64 10.50 10.27 -4.62
N ILE A 65 9.92 9.26 -3.97
CA ILE A 65 9.55 7.99 -4.63
C ILE A 65 8.52 8.24 -5.72
N LEU A 66 7.46 9.02 -5.44
CA LEU A 66 6.43 9.33 -6.44
C LEU A 66 7.01 10.09 -7.65
N ALA A 67 7.93 11.03 -7.42
CA ALA A 67 8.62 11.73 -8.50
C ALA A 67 9.48 10.79 -9.36
N ILE A 68 10.20 9.84 -8.73
CA ILE A 68 10.98 8.83 -9.45
C ILE A 68 10.06 7.94 -10.28
N LEU A 69 8.98 7.42 -9.69
CA LEU A 69 8.01 6.57 -10.40
C LEU A 69 7.38 7.32 -11.57
N ARG A 70 6.95 8.57 -11.38
CA ARG A 70 6.36 9.39 -12.45
C ARG A 70 7.32 9.59 -13.63
N LYS A 71 8.61 9.75 -13.35
CA LYS A 71 9.62 10.03 -14.38
C LYS A 71 10.15 8.77 -15.07
N HIS A 72 10.34 7.68 -14.34
CA HIS A 72 11.07 6.50 -14.81
C HIS A 72 10.21 5.23 -14.95
N PHE A 73 9.02 5.22 -14.35
CA PHE A 73 8.11 4.08 -14.31
C PHE A 73 6.68 4.56 -14.62
N ALA A 74 6.53 5.26 -15.74
CA ALA A 74 5.30 5.97 -16.11
C ALA A 74 4.06 5.05 -16.19
N GLU A 75 4.25 3.78 -16.58
CA GLU A 75 3.17 2.77 -16.63
C GLU A 75 2.69 2.35 -15.24
N ILE A 76 3.58 2.36 -14.25
CA ILE A 76 3.29 1.94 -12.87
C ILE A 76 2.79 3.10 -12.01
N TYR A 77 3.20 4.32 -12.33
CA TYR A 77 2.84 5.52 -11.56
C TYR A 77 1.32 5.67 -11.31
N PRO A 78 0.41 5.48 -12.29
CA PRO A 78 -1.04 5.53 -12.04
C PRO A 78 -1.52 4.53 -10.99
N SER A 79 -0.96 3.32 -10.98
CA SER A 79 -1.30 2.29 -9.99
C SER A 79 -0.83 2.67 -8.59
N MET A 80 0.33 3.32 -8.48
CA MET A 80 0.83 3.84 -7.21
C MET A 80 -0.05 5.00 -6.68
N GLU A 81 -0.50 5.91 -7.54
CA GLU A 81 -1.42 6.98 -7.15
C GLU A 81 -2.76 6.42 -6.68
N GLU A 82 -3.30 5.42 -7.38
CA GLU A 82 -4.54 4.75 -6.94
C GLU A 82 -4.32 4.03 -5.59
N LEU A 83 -3.21 3.33 -5.39
CA LEU A 83 -2.89 2.69 -4.11
C LEU A 83 -2.77 3.72 -2.98
N LYS A 84 -2.12 4.87 -3.23
CA LYS A 84 -2.04 6.01 -2.30
C LYS A 84 -3.43 6.53 -1.94
N LYS A 85 -4.29 6.75 -2.92
CA LYS A 85 -5.68 7.19 -2.71
C LYS A 85 -6.45 6.22 -1.82
N ARG A 86 -6.32 4.90 -2.06
CA ARG A 86 -6.97 3.88 -1.21
C ARG A 86 -6.47 3.93 0.23
N ARG A 87 -5.18 4.17 0.45
CA ARG A 87 -4.62 4.36 1.79
C ARG A 87 -5.14 5.63 2.46
N GLU A 88 -5.19 6.75 1.75
CA GLU A 88 -5.75 8.00 2.29
C GLU A 88 -7.22 7.86 2.69
N MET A 89 -8.02 7.14 1.89
CA MET A 89 -9.38 6.80 2.26
C MET A 89 -9.43 5.92 3.52
N ALA A 90 -8.53 4.94 3.63
CA ALA A 90 -8.45 4.05 4.79
C ALA A 90 -8.12 4.79 6.09
N ASP A 91 -7.13 5.69 6.02
CA ASP A 91 -6.57 6.39 7.17
C ASP A 91 -7.45 7.58 7.62
N TYR A 92 -8.00 8.35 6.68
CA TYR A 92 -8.55 9.69 6.99
C TYR A 92 -10.05 9.83 6.76
N GLN A 93 -10.66 9.02 5.88
CA GLN A 93 -12.09 9.17 5.59
C GLN A 93 -12.92 8.31 6.55
N SER A 94 -13.37 8.85 7.68
CA SER A 94 -14.18 8.14 8.69
C SER A 94 -15.45 7.48 8.13
N ASN A 95 -16.03 8.03 7.06
CA ASN A 95 -17.24 7.50 6.44
C ASN A 95 -17.00 6.39 5.41
N TRP A 96 -15.74 6.13 5.02
CA TRP A 96 -15.45 5.11 4.02
C TRP A 96 -15.47 3.70 4.60
N LYS A 97 -16.34 2.84 4.07
CA LYS A 97 -16.50 1.46 4.57
C LYS A 97 -15.90 0.48 3.56
N PRO A 98 -14.62 0.10 3.70
CA PRO A 98 -14.01 -0.83 2.75
C PRO A 98 -14.65 -2.20 2.86
N SER A 99 -14.74 -2.89 1.71
CA SER A 99 -15.16 -4.28 1.63
C SER A 99 -13.96 -5.20 1.39
N PRO A 100 -14.09 -6.52 1.60
CA PRO A 100 -13.07 -7.49 1.21
C PRO A 100 -12.68 -7.39 -0.28
N LYS A 101 -13.60 -6.99 -1.15
CA LYS A 101 -13.32 -6.73 -2.58
C LYS A 101 -12.39 -5.52 -2.75
N ALA A 102 -12.54 -4.47 -1.95
CA ALA A 102 -11.64 -3.32 -1.96
C ALA A 102 -10.22 -3.72 -1.51
N TYR A 103 -10.11 -4.56 -0.47
CA TYR A 103 -8.84 -5.11 -0.03
C TYR A 103 -8.15 -5.94 -1.13
N ARG A 104 -8.87 -6.86 -1.80
CA ARG A 104 -8.32 -7.64 -2.91
C ARG A 104 -7.78 -6.78 -4.05
N ARG A 105 -8.46 -5.66 -4.37
CA ARG A 105 -7.96 -4.69 -5.37
C ARG A 105 -6.65 -4.04 -4.93
N VAL A 106 -6.54 -3.68 -3.65
CA VAL A 106 -5.31 -3.13 -3.07
C VAL A 106 -4.14 -4.13 -3.16
N LYS A 107 -4.37 -5.43 -2.90
CA LYS A 107 -3.35 -6.47 -3.11
C LYS A 107 -2.92 -6.58 -4.58
N ALA A 108 -3.88 -6.57 -5.51
CA ALA A 108 -3.58 -6.64 -6.94
C ALA A 108 -2.72 -5.44 -7.40
N LEU A 109 -3.06 -4.23 -6.95
CA LEU A 109 -2.25 -3.03 -7.20
C LEU A 109 -0.84 -3.17 -6.63
N ALA A 110 -0.71 -3.63 -5.38
CA ALA A 110 0.58 -3.81 -4.73
C ALA A 110 1.49 -4.77 -5.52
N LYS A 111 0.95 -5.90 -5.97
CA LYS A 111 1.68 -6.87 -6.80
C LYS A 111 2.13 -6.25 -8.12
N LEU A 112 1.22 -5.60 -8.85
CA LEU A 112 1.53 -4.95 -10.12
C LEU A 112 2.64 -3.89 -9.97
N ILE A 113 2.57 -3.08 -8.91
CA ILE A 113 3.58 -2.04 -8.65
C ILE A 113 4.95 -2.66 -8.39
N LEU A 114 5.01 -3.69 -7.54
CA LEU A 114 6.26 -4.35 -7.20
C LEU A 114 6.79 -5.24 -8.33
N GLU A 115 6.00 -5.65 -9.30
CA GLU A 115 6.50 -6.38 -10.48
C GLU A 115 7.06 -5.41 -11.54
N GLY A 116 6.54 -4.19 -11.60
CA GLY A 116 6.98 -3.18 -12.56
C GLY A 116 8.16 -2.32 -12.14
N VAL A 117 8.67 -2.46 -10.91
CA VAL A 117 9.79 -1.69 -10.33
C VAL A 117 10.81 -2.60 -9.65
#